data_AF-A0A651DJX9-F1
#
_entry.id   AF-A0A651DJX9-F1
#
_cell.length_a   1.000
_cell.length_b   1.000
_cell.length_c   1.000
_cell.angle_alpha   90.00
_cell.angle_beta   90.00
_cell.angle_gamma   90.00
#
_symmetry.space_group_name_H-M   'P 1'
#
loop_
_entity.id
_entity.type
_entity.pdbx_description
1 polymer ?
#
loop_
_entity_poly.entity_id
_entity_poly.type
_entity_poly.pdbx_seq_one_letter_code
_entity_poly.pdbx_strand_id
1 'polypeptide(L)'
;MSENPKNQLFEILKNLGCPEEQAAFQTTLLSPPPNPQHSTVVTVIFPDGRAVKGTGKGQRKVDAELVAAQSTIDILRNTYPELLVNWDEIDVEAQAGDALIKLGIYLSASSRTANEKSKELQSLETDQHLAKVFEQWKAKGDPDLAIWGSNLGEKKKATLVEALLWRRYGKQIMADDASLQLQSLLKNLKNLQ
;
A
#
# COMPACT_ATOMS: atom_id res chain seq x y z
N MET A 1 11.12 14.12 17.01
CA MET A 1 10.86 13.02 17.97
C MET A 1 11.63 11.82 17.45
N SER A 2 12.56 11.24 18.21
CA SER A 2 13.24 10.02 17.74
C SER A 2 12.23 8.89 17.73
N GLU A 3 11.72 8.58 16.55
CA GLU A 3 10.66 7.61 16.33
C GLU A 3 11.09 6.23 16.85
N ASN A 4 10.26 5.65 17.71
CA ASN A 4 10.46 4.33 18.29
C ASN A 4 10.43 3.27 17.15
N PRO A 5 11.51 2.50 16.93
CA PRO A 5 11.57 1.51 15.85
C PRO A 5 10.45 0.46 15.89
N LYS A 6 9.95 0.13 17.08
CA LYS A 6 8.81 -0.79 17.22
C LYS A 6 7.52 -0.18 16.65
N ASN A 7 7.27 1.09 16.95
CA ASN A 7 6.12 1.82 16.40
C ASN A 7 6.26 1.99 14.89
N GLN A 8 7.45 2.30 14.39
CA GLN A 8 7.69 2.37 12.94
C GLN A 8 7.40 1.04 12.24
N LEU A 9 7.87 -0.08 12.82
CA LEU A 9 7.60 -1.41 12.27
C LEU A 9 6.09 -1.71 12.24
N PHE A 10 5.36 -1.35 13.29
CA PHE A 10 3.90 -1.51 13.33
C PHE A 10 3.17 -0.60 12.34
N GLU A 11 3.62 0.63 12.13
CA GLU A 11 3.04 1.50 11.10
C GLU A 11 3.29 0.96 9.68
N ILE A 12 4.45 0.32 9.42
CA ILE A 12 4.70 -0.39 8.15
C ILE A 12 3.67 -1.52 7.96
N LEU A 13 3.46 -2.36 8.99
CA LEU A 13 2.48 -3.45 8.93
C LEU A 13 1.05 -2.92 8.70
N LYS A 14 0.66 -1.92 9.48
CA LYS A 14 -0.64 -1.27 9.36
C LYS A 14 -0.85 -0.65 7.99
N ASN A 15 0.19 -0.07 7.38
CA ASN A 15 0.12 0.47 6.02
C ASN A 15 -0.14 -0.60 4.97
N LEU A 16 0.29 -1.83 5.21
CA LEU A 16 -0.05 -3.00 4.40
C LEU A 16 -1.40 -3.63 4.78
N GLY A 17 -2.10 -3.14 5.81
CA GLY A 17 -3.31 -3.77 6.34
C GLY A 17 -3.03 -5.05 7.13
N CYS A 18 -1.82 -5.17 7.65
CA CYS A 18 -1.36 -6.29 8.47
C CYS A 18 -1.55 -5.99 9.97
N PRO A 19 -2.06 -6.94 10.76
CA PRO A 19 -2.17 -6.79 12.22
C PRO A 19 -0.78 -6.80 12.89
N GLU A 20 -0.65 -6.15 14.05
CA GLU A 20 0.63 -6.06 14.78
C GLU A 20 1.16 -7.44 15.19
N GLU A 21 0.27 -8.40 15.42
CA GLU A 21 0.56 -9.79 15.77
C GLU A 21 1.36 -10.53 14.69
N GLN A 22 1.42 -10.01 13.46
CA GLN A 22 2.32 -10.56 12.44
C GLN A 22 3.80 -10.36 12.79
N ALA A 23 4.15 -9.41 13.66
CA ALA A 23 5.48 -9.26 14.22
C ALA A 23 5.60 -9.94 15.58
N ALA A 24 6.12 -11.17 15.58
CA ALA A 24 6.36 -11.93 16.80
C ALA A 24 7.73 -11.60 17.41
N PHE A 25 7.73 -11.06 18.64
CA PHE A 25 8.93 -10.77 19.42
C PHE A 25 9.22 -11.91 20.40
N GLN A 26 10.36 -12.59 20.23
CA GLN A 26 10.83 -13.63 21.13
C GLN A 26 12.09 -13.16 21.85
N THR A 27 12.03 -13.02 23.17
CA THR A 27 13.16 -12.54 23.97
C THR A 27 13.67 -13.61 24.92
N THR A 28 14.99 -13.80 24.94
CA THR A 28 15.71 -14.70 25.83
C THR A 28 16.65 -13.90 26.72
N LEU A 29 16.68 -14.23 28.02
CA LEU A 29 17.71 -13.73 28.94
C LEU A 29 18.98 -14.55 28.72
N LEU A 30 20.04 -13.90 28.24
CA LEU A 30 21.35 -14.51 27.99
C LEU A 30 22.23 -14.56 29.24
N SER A 31 22.07 -13.59 30.14
CA SER A 31 22.87 -13.50 31.37
C SER A 31 22.01 -12.96 32.51
N PRO A 32 22.05 -13.55 33.72
CA PRO A 32 21.28 -13.08 34.87
C PRO A 32 21.95 -11.85 35.54
N PRO A 33 21.26 -11.20 36.50
CA PRO A 33 21.83 -10.10 37.29
C PRO A 33 23.18 -10.47 37.96
N PRO A 34 24.06 -9.49 38.22
CA PRO A 34 23.81 -8.04 38.17
C PRO A 34 23.95 -7.40 36.78
N ASN A 35 24.47 -8.11 35.78
CA ASN A 35 24.67 -7.61 34.42
C ASN A 35 23.74 -8.34 33.44
N PRO A 36 22.43 -8.07 33.49
CA PRO A 36 21.49 -8.76 32.62
C PRO A 36 21.77 -8.42 31.15
N GLN A 37 21.70 -9.45 30.30
CA GLN A 37 21.74 -9.27 28.87
C GLN A 37 20.57 -10.03 28.25
N HIS A 38 19.82 -9.36 27.38
CA HIS A 38 18.71 -9.92 26.64
C HIS A 38 19.06 -10.02 25.16
N SER A 39 18.51 -11.04 24.49
CA SER A 39 18.51 -11.17 23.04
C SER A 39 17.09 -11.32 22.57
N THR A 40 16.70 -10.53 21.58
CA THR A 40 15.38 -10.60 20.96
C THR A 40 15.52 -10.97 19.49
N VAL A 41 14.64 -11.85 19.03
CA VAL A 41 14.39 -12.11 17.61
C VAL A 41 12.99 -11.63 17.29
N VAL A 42 12.87 -10.80 16.26
CA VAL A 42 11.58 -10.41 15.67
C VAL A 42 11.39 -11.23 14.41
N THR A 43 10.24 -11.90 14.28
CA THR A 43 9.85 -12.56 13.04
C THR A 43 8.57 -11.91 12.53
N VAL A 44 8.61 -11.36 11.32
CA VAL A 44 7.47 -10.82 10.60
C VAL A 44 7.08 -11.78 9.48
N ILE A 45 5.82 -12.20 9.43
CA ILE A 45 5.30 -13.06 8.34
C ILE A 45 4.28 -12.24 7.54
N PHE A 46 4.58 -11.99 6.28
CA PHE A 46 3.73 -11.23 5.36
C PHE A 46 2.64 -12.11 4.73
N PRO A 47 1.54 -11.51 4.23
CA PRO A 47 0.41 -12.24 3.65
C PRO A 47 0.76 -13.15 2.46
N ASP A 48 1.81 -12.80 1.71
CA ASP A 48 2.32 -13.60 0.59
C ASP A 48 3.25 -14.74 1.01
N GLY A 49 3.42 -14.96 2.31
CA GLY A 49 4.22 -16.03 2.89
C GLY A 49 5.69 -15.68 3.14
N ARG A 50 6.15 -14.49 2.75
CA ARG A 50 7.53 -14.07 3.06
C ARG A 50 7.72 -13.88 4.56
N ALA A 51 8.88 -14.28 5.06
CA ALA A 51 9.27 -14.12 6.46
C ALA A 51 10.54 -13.28 6.59
N VAL A 52 10.48 -12.22 7.40
CA VAL A 52 11.63 -11.34 7.69
C VAL A 52 12.00 -11.49 9.16
N LYS A 53 13.30 -11.63 9.44
CA LYS A 53 13.80 -11.82 10.80
C LYS A 53 14.89 -10.83 11.15
N GLY A 54 14.65 -10.01 12.16
CA GLY A 54 15.65 -9.12 12.76
C GLY A 54 16.07 -9.61 14.15
N THR A 55 17.28 -9.25 14.57
CA THR A 55 17.80 -9.62 15.88
C THR A 55 18.37 -8.41 16.62
N GLY A 56 18.31 -8.43 17.94
CA GLY A 56 18.80 -7.34 18.76
C GLY A 56 19.23 -7.81 20.14
N LYS A 57 20.21 -7.11 20.72
CA LYS A 57 20.69 -7.35 22.08
C LYS A 57 20.61 -6.07 22.89
N GLY A 58 20.36 -6.20 24.18
CA GLY A 58 20.22 -5.05 25.08
C GLY A 58 20.34 -5.44 26.55
N GLN A 59 20.61 -4.48 27.41
CA GLN A 59 20.69 -4.70 28.86
C GLN A 59 19.30 -4.88 29.49
N ARG A 60 18.27 -4.25 28.91
CA ARG A 60 16.86 -4.51 29.24
C ARG A 60 16.19 -5.22 28.09
N LYS A 61 15.13 -5.98 28.39
CA LYS A 61 14.25 -6.59 27.39
C LYS A 61 13.81 -5.58 26.32
N VAL A 62 13.34 -4.40 26.73
CA VAL A 62 12.88 -3.36 25.80
C VAL A 62 13.97 -2.88 24.85
N ASP A 63 15.22 -2.77 25.31
CA ASP A 63 16.34 -2.32 24.47
C ASP A 63 16.65 -3.36 23.38
N ALA A 64 16.64 -4.65 23.74
CA ALA A 64 16.81 -5.73 22.78
C ALA A 64 15.68 -5.77 21.74
N GLU A 65 14.43 -5.52 22.15
CA GLU A 65 13.28 -5.41 21.24
C GLU A 65 13.42 -4.25 20.25
N LEU A 66 13.83 -3.06 20.71
CA LEU A 66 14.01 -1.88 19.85
C LEU A 66 15.11 -2.10 18.81
N VAL A 67 16.23 -2.71 19.21
CA VAL A 67 17.32 -3.04 18.28
C VAL A 67 16.88 -4.10 17.27
N ALA A 68 16.13 -5.11 17.70
CA ALA A 68 15.62 -6.15 16.80
C ALA A 68 14.58 -5.59 15.79
N ALA A 69 13.72 -4.66 16.23
CA ALA A 69 12.80 -3.96 15.35
C ALA A 69 13.55 -3.09 14.33
N GLN A 70 14.57 -2.33 14.75
CA GLN A 70 15.40 -1.55 13.82
C GLN A 70 16.11 -2.45 12.80
N SER A 71 16.72 -3.55 13.26
CA SER A 71 17.34 -4.55 12.37
C SER A 71 16.34 -5.12 11.35
N THR A 72 15.08 -5.33 11.75
CA THR A 72 14.01 -5.79 10.86
C THR A 72 13.67 -4.73 9.81
N ILE A 73 13.54 -3.46 10.22
CA ILE A 73 13.29 -2.33 9.31
C ILE A 73 14.42 -2.17 8.30
N ASP A 74 15.68 -2.30 8.73
CA ASP A 74 16.83 -2.19 7.83
C ASP A 74 16.85 -3.33 6.81
N ILE A 75 16.46 -4.55 7.20
CA ILE A 75 16.29 -5.66 6.25
C ILE A 75 15.19 -5.35 5.23
N LEU A 76 14.03 -4.83 5.68
CA LEU A 76 12.95 -4.43 4.77
C LEU A 76 13.43 -3.38 3.77
N ARG A 77 14.11 -2.32 4.23
CA ARG A 77 14.64 -1.26 3.37
C ARG A 77 15.60 -1.78 2.30
N ASN A 78 16.49 -2.69 2.68
CA ASN A 78 17.56 -3.15 1.80
C ASN A 78 17.15 -4.32 0.89
N THR A 79 16.18 -5.13 1.31
CA THR A 79 15.86 -6.42 0.65
C THR A 79 14.46 -6.46 0.06
N TYR A 80 13.50 -5.75 0.68
CA TYR A 80 12.09 -5.79 0.30
C TYR A 80 11.48 -4.38 0.27
N PRO A 81 12.05 -3.45 -0.53
CA PRO A 81 11.58 -2.06 -0.57
C PRO A 81 10.10 -1.93 -0.97
N GLU A 82 9.56 -2.88 -1.75
CA GLU A 82 8.15 -2.94 -2.13
C GLU A 82 7.18 -3.15 -0.96
N LEU A 83 7.67 -3.60 0.21
CA LEU A 83 6.89 -3.69 1.44
C LEU A 83 6.83 -2.35 2.19
N LEU A 84 7.62 -1.36 1.78
CA LEU A 84 7.63 0.00 2.32
C LEU A 84 6.74 0.90 1.45
N VAL A 85 5.43 0.69 1.60
CA VAL A 85 4.40 1.36 0.80
C VAL A 85 4.41 2.88 1.01
N ASN A 86 4.52 3.63 -0.09
CA ASN A 86 4.26 5.06 -0.13
C ASN A 86 2.81 5.33 -0.61
N TRP A 87 1.93 5.69 0.32
CA TRP A 87 0.53 5.97 -0.01
C TRP A 87 0.35 7.24 -0.85
N ASP A 88 1.22 8.24 -0.72
CA ASP A 88 1.12 9.47 -1.51
C ASP A 88 1.35 9.20 -3.00
N GLU A 89 2.28 8.30 -3.34
CA GLU A 89 2.51 7.86 -4.72
C GLU A 89 1.33 7.05 -5.27
N ILE A 90 0.78 6.15 -4.45
CA ILE A 90 -0.41 5.37 -4.80
C ILE A 90 -1.61 6.27 -5.05
N ASP A 91 -1.79 7.33 -4.25
CA ASP A 91 -2.90 8.28 -4.39
C ASP A 91 -2.83 9.03 -5.74
N VAL A 92 -1.62 9.39 -6.21
CA VAL A 92 -1.44 10.01 -7.54
C VAL A 92 -1.87 9.06 -8.66
N GLU A 93 -1.47 7.80 -8.58
CA GLU A 93 -1.88 6.78 -9.56
C GLU A 93 -3.37 6.47 -9.47
N ALA A 94 -3.94 6.47 -8.26
CA ALA A 94 -5.36 6.27 -8.02
C ALA A 94 -6.20 7.38 -8.68
N GLN A 95 -5.80 8.64 -8.58
CA GLN A 95 -6.47 9.73 -9.30
C GLN A 95 -6.49 9.52 -10.82
N ALA A 96 -5.39 9.01 -11.38
CA ALA A 96 -5.34 8.68 -12.80
C ALA A 96 -6.24 7.47 -13.12
N GLY A 97 -6.31 6.48 -12.24
CA GLY A 97 -7.20 5.32 -12.32
C GLY A 97 -8.68 5.69 -12.26
N ASP A 98 -9.07 6.56 -11.33
CA ASP A 98 -10.41 7.13 -11.22
C ASP A 98 -10.82 7.84 -12.54
N ALA A 99 -9.91 8.63 -13.12
CA ALA A 99 -10.14 9.24 -14.42
C ALA A 99 -10.34 8.21 -15.55
N LEU A 100 -9.65 7.06 -15.49
CA LEU A 100 -9.89 5.95 -16.44
C LEU A 100 -11.28 5.34 -16.28
N ILE A 101 -11.77 5.18 -15.04
CA ILE A 101 -13.13 4.69 -14.79
C ILE A 101 -14.14 5.63 -15.46
N LYS A 102 -13.99 6.94 -15.23
CA LYS A 102 -14.82 7.98 -15.86
C LYS A 102 -14.80 7.90 -17.38
N LEU A 103 -13.60 7.87 -17.96
CA LEU A 103 -13.43 7.80 -19.39
C LEU A 103 -14.07 6.53 -19.97
N GLY A 104 -13.90 5.39 -19.31
CA GLY A 104 -14.51 4.11 -19.69
C GLY A 104 -16.04 4.21 -19.80
N ILE A 105 -16.71 4.80 -18.80
CA ILE A 105 -18.16 5.00 -18.84
C ILE A 105 -18.57 6.02 -19.90
N TYR A 106 -17.80 7.11 -20.07
CA TYR A 106 -18.10 8.12 -21.08
C TYR A 106 -17.95 7.59 -22.51
N LEU A 107 -17.03 6.67 -22.76
CA LEU A 107 -16.85 6.02 -24.05
C LEU A 107 -17.73 4.77 -24.24
N SER A 108 -18.30 4.22 -23.16
CA SER A 108 -19.17 3.05 -23.26
C SER A 108 -20.45 3.34 -24.05
N ALA A 109 -20.80 2.40 -24.92
CA ALA A 109 -22.06 2.40 -25.68
C ALA A 109 -23.26 1.90 -24.86
N SER A 110 -23.05 1.39 -23.63
CA SER A 110 -24.10 0.86 -22.75
C SER A 110 -25.09 1.93 -22.28
N SER A 111 -24.60 3.15 -22.06
CA SER A 111 -25.37 4.30 -21.55
C SER A 111 -25.42 5.39 -22.62
N ARG A 112 -26.63 5.81 -23.02
CA ARG A 112 -26.84 6.73 -24.16
C ARG A 112 -26.95 8.19 -23.73
N THR A 113 -27.35 8.44 -22.49
CA THR A 113 -27.55 9.79 -21.97
C THR A 113 -26.53 10.14 -20.88
N ALA A 114 -26.29 11.44 -20.69
CA ALA A 114 -25.43 11.93 -19.61
C ALA A 114 -25.96 11.51 -18.22
N ASN A 115 -27.29 11.45 -18.05
CA ASN A 115 -27.92 11.03 -16.80
C ASN A 115 -27.68 9.54 -16.50
N GLU A 116 -27.76 8.66 -17.51
CA GLU A 116 -27.45 7.24 -17.36
C GLU A 116 -25.98 7.03 -17.01
N LYS A 117 -25.06 7.68 -17.74
CA LYS A 117 -23.62 7.62 -17.45
C LYS A 117 -23.29 8.11 -16.03
N SER A 118 -23.93 9.19 -15.57
CA SER A 118 -23.76 9.71 -14.21
C SER A 118 -24.22 8.70 -13.13
N LYS A 119 -25.38 8.06 -13.32
CA LYS A 119 -25.87 7.02 -12.40
C LYS A 119 -24.97 5.79 -12.37
N GLU A 120 -24.47 5.38 -13.53
CA GLU A 120 -23.53 4.27 -13.67
C GLU A 120 -22.21 4.57 -12.93
N LEU A 121 -21.64 5.77 -13.11
CA LEU A 121 -20.46 6.22 -12.36
C LEU A 121 -20.67 6.18 -10.84
N GLN A 122 -21.80 6.72 -10.36
CA GLN A 122 -22.15 6.68 -8.94
C GLN A 122 -22.23 5.26 -8.37
N SER A 123 -22.49 4.25 -9.20
CA SER A 123 -22.54 2.86 -8.75
C SER A 123 -21.17 2.17 -8.73
N LEU A 124 -20.23 2.63 -9.57
CA LEU A 124 -18.93 1.98 -9.78
C LEU A 124 -17.78 2.65 -9.02
N GLU A 125 -17.86 3.96 -8.80
CA GLU A 125 -16.79 4.76 -8.15
C GLU A 125 -16.91 4.82 -6.63
N THR A 126 -17.89 4.13 -6.03
CA THR A 126 -18.00 4.13 -4.56
C THR A 126 -16.85 3.33 -3.94
N ASP A 127 -16.26 3.86 -2.87
CA ASP A 127 -15.24 3.16 -2.08
C ASP A 127 -15.70 1.74 -1.70
N GLN A 128 -16.98 1.58 -1.35
CA GLN A 128 -17.58 0.29 -1.03
C GLN A 128 -17.56 -0.69 -2.22
N HIS A 129 -17.87 -0.21 -3.43
CA HIS A 129 -17.83 -1.05 -4.63
C HIS A 129 -16.40 -1.47 -4.95
N LEU A 130 -15.48 -0.51 -4.98
CA LEU A 130 -14.07 -0.75 -5.30
C LEU A 130 -13.40 -1.64 -4.25
N ALA A 131 -13.73 -1.50 -2.97
CA ALA A 131 -13.26 -2.42 -1.93
C ALA A 131 -13.78 -3.85 -2.15
N LYS A 132 -15.00 -4.05 -2.68
CA LYS A 132 -15.45 -5.39 -3.08
C LYS A 132 -14.66 -5.93 -4.26
N VAL A 133 -14.32 -5.08 -5.24
CA VAL A 133 -13.46 -5.46 -6.36
C VAL A 133 -12.07 -5.89 -5.87
N PHE A 134 -11.49 -5.16 -4.92
CA PHE A 134 -10.24 -5.54 -4.25
C PHE A 134 -10.32 -6.95 -3.67
N GLU A 135 -11.35 -7.24 -2.87
CA GLU A 135 -11.51 -8.56 -2.25
C GLU A 135 -11.68 -9.66 -3.29
N GLN A 136 -12.45 -9.39 -4.36
CA GLN A 136 -12.63 -10.35 -5.45
C GLN A 136 -11.33 -10.64 -6.20
N TRP A 137 -10.52 -9.62 -6.49
CA TRP A 137 -9.23 -9.80 -7.16
C TRP A 137 -8.25 -10.56 -6.28
N LYS A 138 -8.18 -10.19 -4.99
CA LYS A 138 -7.34 -10.87 -4.01
C LYS A 138 -7.73 -12.34 -3.84
N ALA A 139 -9.03 -12.64 -3.73
CA ALA A 139 -9.54 -14.00 -3.64
C ALA A 139 -9.23 -14.85 -4.90
N LYS A 140 -9.08 -14.20 -6.05
CA LYS A 140 -8.65 -14.83 -7.32
C LYS A 140 -7.13 -15.00 -7.42
N GLY A 141 -6.36 -14.60 -6.41
CA GLY A 141 -4.91 -14.73 -6.40
C GLY A 141 -4.20 -13.67 -7.26
N ASP A 142 -4.77 -12.48 -7.37
CA ASP A 142 -4.13 -11.37 -8.06
C ASP A 142 -2.74 -11.07 -7.45
N PRO A 143 -1.65 -11.17 -8.23
CA PRO A 143 -0.28 -11.07 -7.70
C PRO A 143 0.05 -9.67 -7.16
N ASP A 144 -0.56 -8.61 -7.71
CA ASP A 144 -0.33 -7.24 -7.23
C ASP A 144 -0.99 -7.00 -5.86
N LEU A 145 -1.91 -7.89 -5.47
CA LEU A 145 -2.63 -7.84 -4.20
C LEU A 145 -2.08 -8.81 -3.13
N ALA A 146 -1.08 -9.63 -3.47
CA ALA A 146 -0.58 -10.69 -2.60
C ALA A 146 0.04 -10.17 -1.29
N ILE A 147 0.68 -9.00 -1.32
CA ILE A 147 1.41 -8.43 -0.17
C ILE A 147 0.49 -7.76 0.87
N TRP A 148 -0.76 -7.47 0.51
CA TRP A 148 -1.66 -6.70 1.36
C TRP A 148 -2.35 -7.62 2.37
N GLY A 149 -2.55 -7.15 3.59
CA GLY A 149 -3.28 -7.84 4.63
C GLY A 149 -4.80 -7.69 4.50
N SER A 150 -5.55 -8.37 5.37
CA SER A 150 -7.02 -8.34 5.39
C SER A 150 -7.59 -7.07 6.03
N ASN A 151 -6.82 -6.42 6.91
CA ASN A 151 -7.29 -5.31 7.76
C ASN A 151 -7.11 -3.94 7.11
N LEU A 152 -6.89 -3.91 5.79
CA LEU A 152 -6.85 -2.65 5.06
C LEU A 152 -8.23 -1.99 5.05
N GLY A 153 -8.29 -0.69 5.33
CA GLY A 153 -9.55 0.07 5.36
C GLY A 153 -10.20 0.16 3.97
N GLU A 154 -11.52 0.35 3.94
CA GLU A 154 -12.32 0.43 2.70
C GLU A 154 -11.73 1.44 1.70
N LYS A 155 -11.48 2.67 2.14
CA LYS A 155 -10.88 3.73 1.32
C LYS A 155 -9.54 3.30 0.71
N LYS A 156 -8.64 2.72 1.51
CA LYS A 156 -7.32 2.25 1.03
C LYS A 156 -7.44 1.11 0.02
N LYS A 157 -8.42 0.22 0.19
CA LYS A 157 -8.73 -0.83 -0.81
C LYS A 157 -9.21 -0.23 -2.12
N ALA A 158 -10.11 0.75 -2.06
CA ALA A 158 -10.61 1.46 -3.22
C ALA A 158 -9.48 2.17 -3.99
N THR A 159 -8.68 2.97 -3.28
CA THR A 159 -7.50 3.66 -3.82
C THR A 159 -6.54 2.68 -4.51
N LEU A 160 -6.27 1.50 -3.93
CA LEU A 160 -5.42 0.50 -4.57
C LEU A 160 -6.01 -0.04 -5.86
N VAL A 161 -7.32 -0.30 -5.91
CA VAL A 161 -7.96 -0.78 -7.15
C VAL A 161 -7.81 0.26 -8.25
N GLU A 162 -8.05 1.53 -7.95
CA GLU A 162 -7.86 2.63 -8.91
C GLU A 162 -6.40 2.71 -9.38
N ALA A 163 -5.43 2.70 -8.47
CA ALA A 163 -4.02 2.72 -8.81
C ALA A 163 -3.63 1.51 -9.70
N LEU A 164 -4.16 0.33 -9.41
CA LEU A 164 -3.94 -0.87 -10.23
C LEU A 164 -4.57 -0.77 -11.62
N LEU A 165 -5.75 -0.16 -11.75
CA LEU A 165 -6.34 0.12 -13.06
C LEU A 165 -5.42 1.02 -13.88
N TRP A 166 -4.87 2.08 -13.27
CA TRP A 166 -3.90 2.94 -13.94
C TRP A 166 -2.64 2.17 -14.36
N ARG A 167 -2.03 1.40 -13.46
CA ARG A 167 -0.82 0.61 -13.75
C ARG A 167 -1.02 -0.38 -14.90
N ARG A 168 -2.20 -1.01 -14.97
CA ARG A 168 -2.53 -2.04 -15.97
C ARG A 168 -2.91 -1.46 -17.32
N TYR A 169 -3.68 -0.37 -17.34
CA TYR A 169 -4.33 0.14 -18.55
C TYR A 169 -3.83 1.51 -19.00
N GLY A 170 -3.21 2.31 -18.14
CA GLY A 170 -2.78 3.68 -18.44
C GLY A 170 -1.84 3.77 -19.65
N LYS A 171 -0.91 2.81 -19.79
CA LYS A 171 -0.02 2.74 -20.96
C LYS A 171 -0.73 2.38 -22.28
N GLN A 172 -1.90 1.73 -22.20
CA GLN A 172 -2.62 1.27 -23.39
C GLN A 172 -3.49 2.38 -23.99
N ILE A 173 -3.88 3.37 -23.17
CA ILE A 173 -4.79 4.45 -23.57
C ILE A 173 -4.08 5.79 -23.84
N MET A 174 -2.80 5.91 -23.45
CA MET A 174 -1.97 7.08 -23.72
C MET A 174 -1.15 6.86 -25.00
N ALA A 175 -1.34 7.72 -26.00
CA ALA A 175 -0.42 7.80 -27.14
C ALA A 175 0.97 8.29 -26.67
N ASP A 176 2.03 7.94 -27.41
CA ASP A 176 3.42 8.26 -27.05
C ASP A 176 3.66 9.78 -26.83
N ASP A 177 2.90 10.63 -27.53
CA ASP A 177 2.98 12.09 -27.45
C ASP A 177 1.82 12.73 -26.67
N ALA A 178 0.91 11.94 -26.10
CA ALA A 178 -0.30 12.42 -25.43
C ALA A 178 0.04 13.41 -24.30
N SER A 179 1.09 13.15 -23.52
CA SER A 179 1.51 14.06 -22.45
C SER A 179 1.90 15.45 -22.97
N LEU A 180 2.61 15.52 -24.09
CA LEU A 180 3.01 16.80 -24.70
C LEU A 180 1.79 17.56 -25.24
N GLN A 181 0.90 16.85 -25.95
CA GLN A 181 -0.31 17.44 -26.50
C GLN A 181 -1.25 17.96 -25.40
N LEU A 182 -1.47 17.17 -24.34
CA LEU A 182 -2.29 17.56 -23.20
C LEU A 182 -1.69 18.74 -22.43
N GLN A 183 -0.37 18.78 -22.25
CA GLN A 183 0.29 19.95 -21.63
C GLN A 183 0.12 21.22 -22.46
N SER A 184 0.24 21.12 -23.78
CA SER A 184 -0.02 22.25 -24.69
C SER A 184 -1.45 22.76 -24.57
N LEU A 185 -2.43 21.84 -24.57
CA LEU A 185 -3.84 22.16 -24.35
C LEU A 185 -4.07 22.87 -23.01
N LEU A 186 -3.51 22.32 -21.91
CA LEU A 186 -3.66 22.91 -20.58
C LEU A 186 -3.02 24.30 -20.48
N LYS A 187 -1.89 24.52 -21.14
CA LYS A 187 -1.26 25.85 -21.22
C LYS A 187 -2.17 26.85 -21.92
N ASN A 188 -2.79 26.44 -23.04
CA ASN A 188 -3.74 27.28 -23.76
C ASN A 188 -4.97 27.63 -22.92
N LEU A 189 -5.51 26.67 -22.15
CA LEU A 189 -6.65 26.92 -21.26
C LEU A 189 -6.32 27.83 -20.08
N LYS A 190 -5.11 27.73 -19.52
CA LYS A 190 -4.67 28.58 -18.39
C LYS A 190 -4.32 30.01 -18.80
N ASN A 191 -3.83 30.22 -20.01
CA ASN A 191 -3.50 31.54 -20.54
C ASN A 191 -4.74 32.36 -20.97
N LEU A 192 -5.93 31.76 -20.94
CA LEU A 192 -7.22 32.42 -21.18
C LEU A 192 -7.85 32.99 -19.89
N GLN A 193 -7.11 32.97 -18.77
CA GLN A 193 -7.45 33.64 -17.51
C GLN A 193 -6.63 34.91 -17.35
#